data_AF-A0A427XMS9-F1
#
_entry.id   AF-A0A427XMS9-F1
#
_cell.length_a   1.000
_cell.length_b   1.000
_cell.length_c   1.000
_cell.angle_alpha   90.00
_cell.angle_beta   90.00
_cell.angle_gamma   90.00
#
_symmetry.space_group_name_H-M   'P 1'
#
loop_
_entity.id
_entity.type
_entity.pdbx_description
1 polymer ?
#
loop_
_entity_poly.entity_id
_entity_poly.type
_entity_poly.pdbx_seq_one_letter_code
_entity_poly.pdbx_strand_id
1 'polypeptide(L)'
;MGGRGILSYKTVAPHAYAAASEAADATLAPILTPETLPDSTQLITQHQRCQEIFAGNKEALLGSLTPEQAKAVVEASSKLGRIWLTTIPFQPSLRLTDFEVAAALQLRTLAGEREAHCTNCGETNFFGHPEVCLQRRFRRVARHEGAKHIMGQALASTPGTRVRLEPLGHQTSRRNDIQVFSLLGSQATGLANAEYDLTVVSLANKMPVPQSSRIWTPTHPGWSASTSTLLLTTRSGTAHTATSPSTPSSSPWVA
;
A
#
# COMPACT_ATOMS: atom_id res chain seq x y z
N MET A 1 -13.87 -6.03 -1.24
CA MET A 1 -13.39 -7.40 -1.04
C MET A 1 -13.02 -7.95 -2.40
N GLY A 2 -11.74 -8.24 -2.68
CA GLY A 2 -11.29 -8.71 -4.00
C GLY A 2 -11.81 -10.12 -4.33
N GLY A 3 -13.00 -10.22 -4.93
CA GLY A 3 -13.59 -11.47 -5.43
C GLY A 3 -14.45 -12.26 -4.44
N ARG A 4 -14.00 -12.48 -3.19
CA ARG A 4 -14.75 -13.29 -2.19
C ARG A 4 -15.85 -12.56 -1.41
N GLY A 5 -16.28 -11.40 -1.89
CA GLY A 5 -17.28 -10.58 -1.19
C GLY A 5 -18.56 -10.34 -1.97
N ILE A 6 -18.83 -11.07 -3.06
CA ILE A 6 -20.07 -10.92 -3.79
C ILE A 6 -21.17 -11.59 -2.96
N LEU A 7 -22.12 -10.79 -2.47
CA LEU A 7 -23.29 -11.29 -1.78
C LEU A 7 -24.14 -12.11 -2.76
N SER A 8 -24.73 -13.20 -2.27
CA SER A 8 -25.64 -14.00 -3.08
C SER A 8 -26.85 -13.17 -3.52
N TYR A 9 -27.43 -13.47 -4.69
CA TYR A 9 -28.65 -12.81 -5.14
C TYR A 9 -29.75 -12.87 -4.08
N LYS A 10 -29.92 -14.03 -3.43
CA LYS A 10 -30.89 -14.22 -2.34
C LYS A 10 -30.72 -13.21 -1.20
N THR A 11 -29.48 -12.84 -0.90
CA THR A 11 -29.15 -11.85 0.15
C THR A 11 -29.35 -10.42 -0.33
N VAL A 12 -29.02 -10.11 -1.58
CA VAL A 12 -29.05 -8.74 -2.12
C VAL A 12 -30.44 -8.32 -2.58
N ALA A 13 -31.21 -9.25 -3.15
CA ALA A 13 -32.46 -8.96 -3.82
C ALA A 13 -33.47 -8.19 -2.94
N PRO A 14 -33.71 -8.55 -1.67
CA PRO A 14 -34.65 -7.80 -0.83
C PRO A 14 -34.25 -6.32 -0.66
N HIS A 15 -32.95 -6.05 -0.48
CA HIS A 15 -32.45 -4.68 -0.34
C HIS A 15 -32.48 -3.91 -1.66
N ALA A 16 -32.24 -4.59 -2.79
CA ALA A 16 -32.33 -4.01 -4.11
C ALA A 16 -33.78 -3.62 -4.44
N TYR A 17 -34.73 -4.52 -4.20
CA TYR A 17 -36.15 -4.26 -4.43
C TYR A 17 -36.67 -3.13 -3.54
N ALA A 18 -36.31 -3.11 -2.26
CA ALA A 18 -36.72 -2.04 -1.35
C ALA A 18 -36.14 -0.68 -1.77
N ALA A 19 -34.84 -0.61 -2.13
CA ALA A 19 -34.24 0.62 -2.62
C ALA A 19 -34.85 1.09 -3.95
N ALA A 20 -35.16 0.16 -4.86
CA ALA A 20 -35.79 0.48 -6.14
C ALA A 20 -37.23 0.96 -5.96
N SER A 21 -38.01 0.35 -5.05
CA SER A 21 -39.38 0.77 -4.73
C SER A 21 -39.38 2.18 -4.16
N GLU A 22 -38.57 2.45 -3.13
CA GLU A 22 -38.51 3.78 -2.50
C GLU A 22 -38.04 4.85 -3.48
N ALA A 23 -37.07 4.54 -4.35
CA ALA A 23 -36.64 5.46 -5.39
C ALA A 23 -37.74 5.72 -6.42
N ALA A 24 -38.51 4.70 -6.80
CA ALA A 24 -39.66 4.85 -7.70
C ALA A 24 -40.76 5.70 -7.05
N ASP A 25 -41.11 5.44 -5.80
CA ASP A 25 -42.12 6.18 -5.05
C ASP A 25 -41.73 7.66 -4.92
N ALA A 26 -40.49 7.96 -4.57
CA ALA A 26 -39.99 9.34 -4.50
C ALA A 26 -39.99 10.05 -5.86
N THR A 27 -39.76 9.31 -6.95
CA THR A 27 -39.77 9.86 -8.31
C THR A 27 -41.20 10.09 -8.83
N LEU A 28 -42.13 9.19 -8.50
CA LEU A 28 -43.51 9.21 -9.00
C LEU A 28 -44.47 10.03 -8.13
N ALA A 29 -44.22 10.18 -6.83
CA ALA A 29 -45.10 10.89 -5.91
C ALA A 29 -45.42 12.34 -6.35
N PRO A 30 -44.47 13.16 -6.85
CA PRO A 30 -44.79 14.49 -7.36
C PRO A 30 -45.68 14.49 -8.62
N ILE A 31 -45.61 13.41 -9.41
CA ILE A 31 -46.38 13.25 -10.66
C ILE A 31 -47.80 12.79 -10.36
N LEU A 32 -47.94 11.86 -9.41
CA LEU A 32 -49.21 11.22 -9.09
C LEU A 32 -50.03 12.00 -8.04
N THR A 33 -49.36 12.75 -7.16
CA THR A 33 -49.97 13.51 -6.06
C THR A 33 -49.35 14.91 -5.95
N PRO A 34 -49.73 15.85 -6.82
CA PRO A 34 -49.11 17.18 -6.90
C PRO A 34 -49.42 18.12 -5.73
N GLU A 35 -50.42 17.82 -4.88
CA GLU A 35 -50.80 18.68 -3.74
C GLU A 35 -49.95 18.45 -2.48
N THR A 36 -49.16 17.39 -2.44
CA THR A 36 -48.25 17.07 -1.32
C THR A 36 -46.82 17.41 -1.71
N LEU A 37 -46.25 18.44 -1.09
CA LEU A 37 -44.80 18.68 -1.12
C LEU A 37 -44.10 17.43 -0.57
N PRO A 38 -43.22 16.75 -1.32
CA PRO A 38 -42.51 15.61 -0.78
C PRO A 38 -41.62 16.12 0.35
N ASP A 39 -41.81 15.57 1.55
CA ASP A 39 -40.79 15.66 2.58
C ASP A 39 -39.48 15.17 1.96
N SER A 40 -38.41 15.94 2.14
CA SER A 40 -37.07 15.59 1.66
C SER A 40 -36.60 14.32 2.39
N THR A 41 -37.09 13.18 1.93
CA THR A 41 -36.77 11.87 2.46
C THR A 41 -35.44 11.46 1.87
N GLN A 42 -34.45 11.32 2.74
CA GLN A 42 -33.15 10.86 2.35
C GLN A 42 -33.26 9.39 1.92
N LEU A 43 -33.22 9.14 0.61
CA LEU A 43 -33.30 7.80 0.06
C LEU A 43 -32.08 6.97 0.48
N ILE A 44 -32.33 5.78 1.02
CA ILE A 44 -31.28 4.84 1.40
C ILE A 44 -31.00 3.92 0.22
N THR A 45 -29.81 4.06 -0.35
CA THR A 45 -29.37 3.27 -1.51
C THR A 45 -29.23 1.78 -1.16
N GLN A 46 -29.35 0.91 -2.16
CA GLN A 46 -29.04 -0.52 -2.03
C GLN A 46 -27.67 -0.76 -1.38
N HIS A 47 -26.66 0.03 -1.78
CA HIS A 47 -25.31 -0.07 -1.23
C HIS A 47 -25.28 0.17 0.29
N GLN A 48 -25.95 1.23 0.76
CA GLN A 48 -26.07 1.52 2.19
C GLN A 48 -26.83 0.42 2.93
N ARG A 49 -27.93 -0.07 2.36
CA ARG A 49 -28.73 -1.17 2.94
C ARG A 49 -27.92 -2.45 3.11
N CYS A 50 -27.04 -2.78 2.16
CA CYS A 50 -26.20 -3.96 2.23
C CYS A 50 -24.92 -3.76 3.06
N GLN A 51 -24.62 -2.54 3.52
CA GLN A 51 -23.34 -2.22 4.15
C GLN A 51 -23.06 -3.06 5.40
N GLU A 52 -24.06 -3.26 6.25
CA GLU A 52 -23.95 -4.10 7.46
C GLU A 52 -23.68 -5.56 7.10
N ILE A 53 -24.34 -6.08 6.07
CA ILE A 53 -24.14 -7.45 5.58
C ILE A 53 -22.72 -7.62 5.03
N PHE A 54 -22.23 -6.65 4.26
CA PHE A 54 -20.86 -6.64 3.78
C PHE A 54 -19.84 -6.57 4.92
N ALA A 55 -20.11 -5.77 5.95
CA ALA A 55 -19.26 -5.65 7.13
C ALA A 55 -19.20 -6.98 7.91
N GLY A 56 -20.34 -7.58 8.23
CA GLY A 56 -20.42 -8.86 8.93
C GLY A 56 -19.75 -9.99 8.14
N ASN A 57 -19.98 -10.06 6.82
CA ASN A 57 -19.32 -11.07 5.98
C ASN A 57 -17.80 -10.85 5.88
N LYS A 58 -17.34 -9.60 5.88
CA LYS A 58 -15.92 -9.28 5.93
C LYS A 58 -15.29 -9.75 7.24
N GLU A 59 -15.93 -9.47 8.38
CA GLU A 59 -15.45 -9.90 9.69
C GLU A 59 -15.41 -11.42 9.81
N ALA A 60 -16.49 -12.10 9.42
CA ALA A 60 -16.56 -13.56 9.39
C ALA A 60 -15.47 -14.16 8.48
N LEU A 61 -15.26 -13.60 7.29
CA LEU A 61 -14.20 -14.04 6.39
C LEU A 61 -12.83 -13.85 7.05
N LEU A 62 -12.52 -12.66 7.55
CA LEU A 62 -11.22 -12.38 8.17
C LEU A 62 -10.96 -13.26 9.40
N GLY A 63 -11.99 -13.56 10.20
CA GLY A 63 -11.88 -14.47 11.34
C GLY A 63 -11.62 -15.93 10.96
N SER A 64 -11.99 -16.36 9.74
CA SER A 64 -11.75 -17.72 9.24
C SER A 64 -10.37 -17.92 8.60
N LEU A 65 -9.65 -16.85 8.30
CA LEU A 65 -8.39 -16.89 7.55
C LEU A 65 -7.18 -16.95 8.49
N THR A 66 -6.08 -17.51 7.97
CA THR A 66 -4.77 -17.36 8.63
C THR A 66 -4.36 -15.88 8.65
N PRO A 67 -3.53 -15.42 9.60
CA PRO A 67 -3.08 -14.04 9.67
C PRO A 67 -2.44 -13.53 8.37
N GLU A 68 -1.69 -14.38 7.67
CA GLU A 68 -1.03 -14.07 6.39
C GLU A 68 -2.07 -13.85 5.28
N GLN A 69 -3.07 -14.73 5.19
CA GLN A 69 -4.18 -14.59 4.24
C GLN A 69 -5.05 -13.37 4.57
N ALA A 70 -5.33 -13.10 5.84
CA ALA A 70 -6.09 -11.94 6.28
C ALA A 70 -5.37 -10.63 5.90
N LYS A 71 -4.05 -10.54 6.12
CA LYS A 71 -3.22 -9.42 5.66
C LYS A 71 -3.31 -9.22 4.15
N ALA A 72 -3.22 -10.31 3.38
CA ALA A 72 -3.35 -10.26 1.92
C ALA A 72 -4.74 -9.79 1.49
N VAL A 73 -5.82 -10.22 2.14
CA VAL A 73 -7.18 -9.72 1.87
C VAL A 73 -7.30 -8.23 2.16
N VAL A 74 -6.76 -7.77 3.28
CA VAL A 74 -6.79 -6.35 3.65
C VAL A 74 -6.04 -5.51 2.62
N GLU A 75 -4.81 -5.90 2.27
CA GLU A 75 -3.99 -5.24 1.26
C GLU A 75 -4.70 -5.21 -0.11
N ALA A 76 -5.16 -6.36 -0.59
CA ALA A 76 -5.84 -6.47 -1.87
C ALA A 76 -7.21 -5.75 -1.89
N SER A 77 -7.78 -5.44 -0.72
CA SER A 77 -9.01 -4.65 -0.58
C SER A 77 -8.75 -3.15 -0.38
N SER A 78 -7.50 -2.73 -0.23
CA SER A 78 -7.17 -1.31 -0.12
C SER A 78 -7.50 -0.54 -1.40
N LYS A 79 -7.54 0.79 -1.33
CA LYS A 79 -7.75 1.64 -2.51
C LYS A 79 -6.67 1.37 -3.57
N LEU A 80 -5.41 1.34 -3.15
CA LEU A 80 -4.27 1.07 -4.03
C LEU A 80 -4.28 -0.37 -4.55
N GLY A 81 -4.55 -1.35 -3.68
CA GLY A 81 -4.62 -2.75 -4.06
C GLY A 81 -5.72 -3.05 -5.08
N ARG A 82 -6.79 -2.25 -5.15
CA ARG A 82 -7.88 -2.47 -6.13
C ARG A 82 -7.84 -1.58 -7.35
N ILE A 83 -7.07 -0.48 -7.34
CA ILE A 83 -7.20 0.55 -8.38
C ILE A 83 -6.92 -0.02 -9.78
N TRP A 84 -5.93 -0.90 -9.92
CA TRP A 84 -5.57 -1.50 -11.19
C TRP A 84 -6.66 -2.41 -11.79
N LEU A 85 -7.62 -2.90 -10.98
CA LEU A 85 -8.75 -3.70 -11.47
C LEU A 85 -9.79 -2.85 -12.23
N THR A 86 -9.84 -1.56 -11.94
CA THR A 86 -10.82 -0.62 -12.51
C THR A 86 -10.19 0.41 -13.44
N THR A 87 -8.87 0.53 -13.43
CA THR A 87 -8.15 1.48 -14.27
C THR A 87 -7.93 0.91 -15.66
N ILE A 88 -8.34 1.67 -16.68
CA ILE A 88 -8.01 1.39 -18.07
C ILE A 88 -6.80 2.26 -18.46
N PRO A 89 -5.59 1.70 -18.56
CA PRO A 89 -4.39 2.47 -18.90
C PRO A 89 -4.40 2.93 -20.37
N PHE A 90 -4.42 4.24 -20.57
CA PHE A 90 -4.31 4.85 -21.90
C PHE A 90 -2.88 4.81 -22.46
N GLN A 91 -1.86 4.87 -21.59
CA GLN A 91 -0.46 4.84 -22.00
C GLN A 91 0.11 3.41 -21.95
N PRO A 92 0.79 2.92 -23.01
CA PRO A 92 1.36 1.57 -23.03
C PRO A 92 2.33 1.27 -21.88
N SER A 93 3.11 2.26 -21.44
CA SER A 93 4.06 2.10 -20.33
C SER A 93 3.42 1.89 -18.96
N LEU A 94 2.11 2.13 -18.83
CA LEU A 94 1.34 1.93 -17.60
C LEU A 94 0.46 0.67 -17.67
N ARG A 95 0.59 -0.12 -18.75
CA ARG A 95 -0.16 -1.37 -18.92
C ARG A 95 0.52 -2.48 -18.13
N LEU A 96 -0.27 -3.19 -17.34
CA LEU A 96 0.12 -4.49 -16.80
C LEU A 96 0.04 -5.53 -17.93
N THR A 97 1.02 -6.41 -17.99
CA THR A 97 1.02 -7.58 -18.86
C THR A 97 -0.01 -8.61 -18.38
N ASP A 98 -0.46 -9.48 -19.28
CA ASP A 98 -1.40 -10.57 -18.92
C ASP A 98 -0.86 -11.44 -17.80
N PHE A 99 0.46 -11.66 -17.77
CA PHE A 99 1.12 -12.41 -16.71
C PHE A 99 1.01 -11.69 -15.35
N GLU A 100 1.25 -10.37 -15.31
CA GLU A 100 1.14 -9.58 -14.09
C GLU A 100 -0.31 -9.54 -13.58
N VAL A 101 -1.28 -9.39 -14.49
CA VAL A 101 -2.71 -9.46 -14.17
C VAL A 101 -3.06 -10.83 -13.61
N ALA A 102 -2.66 -11.93 -14.27
CA ALA A 102 -2.92 -13.29 -13.83
C ALA A 102 -2.32 -13.57 -12.45
N ALA A 103 -1.06 -13.20 -12.24
CA ALA A 103 -0.38 -13.36 -10.95
C ALA A 103 -1.08 -12.55 -9.85
N ALA A 104 -1.47 -11.31 -10.14
CA ALA A 104 -2.19 -10.46 -9.20
C ALA A 104 -3.59 -11.04 -8.85
N LEU A 105 -4.32 -11.58 -9.83
CA LEU A 105 -5.60 -12.26 -9.58
C LEU A 105 -5.41 -13.53 -8.77
N GLN A 106 -4.39 -14.34 -9.06
CA GLN A 106 -4.08 -15.56 -8.31
C GLN A 106 -3.84 -15.24 -6.83
N LEU A 107 -3.05 -14.21 -6.51
CA LEU A 107 -2.82 -13.80 -5.12
C LEU A 107 -4.12 -13.44 -4.37
N ARG A 108 -5.13 -12.90 -5.07
CA ARG A 108 -6.44 -12.56 -4.48
C ARG A 108 -7.32 -13.76 -4.18
N THR A 109 -7.07 -14.90 -4.82
CA THR A 109 -7.82 -16.14 -4.53
C THR A 109 -7.44 -16.73 -3.17
N LEU A 110 -6.30 -16.32 -2.59
CA LEU A 110 -5.69 -16.90 -1.40
C LEU A 110 -5.31 -18.39 -1.57
N ALA A 111 -5.40 -18.91 -2.79
CA ALA A 111 -4.97 -20.26 -3.11
C ALA A 111 -3.45 -20.36 -2.96
N GLY A 112 -2.99 -21.52 -2.49
CA GLY A 112 -1.59 -21.89 -2.56
C GLY A 112 -1.16 -22.15 -4.01
N GLU A 113 0.05 -22.68 -4.16
CA GLU A 113 0.46 -23.23 -5.44
C GLU A 113 -0.36 -24.46 -5.82
N ARG A 114 -0.27 -24.84 -7.10
CA ARG A 114 -1.05 -25.95 -7.66
C ARG A 114 -0.67 -27.30 -7.03
N GLU A 115 0.62 -27.52 -6.80
CA GLU A 115 1.12 -28.72 -6.14
C GLU A 115 0.95 -28.60 -4.62
N ALA A 116 0.57 -29.70 -3.96
CA ALA A 116 0.49 -29.75 -2.49
C ALA A 116 1.87 -29.62 -1.80
N HIS A 117 2.94 -29.91 -2.52
CA HIS A 117 4.32 -29.85 -2.03
C HIS A 117 5.20 -29.06 -3.00
N CYS A 118 6.14 -28.30 -2.43
CA CYS A 118 7.08 -27.51 -3.20
C CYS A 118 8.10 -28.40 -3.91
N THR A 119 8.21 -28.25 -5.23
CA THR A 119 9.19 -29.00 -6.05
C THR A 119 10.65 -28.70 -5.72
N ASN A 120 10.94 -27.60 -5.02
CA ASN A 120 12.30 -27.20 -4.68
C ASN A 120 12.72 -27.65 -3.27
N CYS A 121 11.82 -27.60 -2.28
CA CYS A 121 12.16 -27.93 -0.89
C CYS A 121 11.38 -29.11 -0.30
N GLY A 122 10.41 -29.69 -1.01
CA GLY A 122 9.60 -30.83 -0.55
C GLY A 122 8.52 -30.50 0.49
N GLU A 123 8.61 -29.34 1.14
CA GLU A 123 7.63 -28.88 2.15
C GLU A 123 6.24 -28.66 1.57
N THR A 124 5.22 -28.72 2.43
CA THR A 124 3.83 -28.42 2.05
C THR A 124 3.70 -26.99 1.51
N ASN A 125 3.05 -26.87 0.36
CA ASN A 125 2.75 -25.58 -0.27
C ASN A 125 1.56 -24.92 0.43
N PHE A 126 1.83 -23.87 1.18
CA PHE A 126 0.84 -22.98 1.78
C PHE A 126 0.81 -21.61 1.08
N PHE A 127 -0.17 -20.78 1.40
CA PHE A 127 -0.28 -19.43 0.87
C PHE A 127 0.99 -18.61 1.19
N GLY A 128 1.68 -18.15 0.15
CA GLY A 128 2.93 -17.40 0.31
C GLY A 128 4.19 -18.24 0.52
N HIS A 129 4.11 -19.58 0.44
CA HIS A 129 5.30 -20.46 0.45
C HIS A 129 6.42 -20.03 -0.52
N PRO A 130 6.12 -19.60 -1.77
CA PRO A 130 7.17 -19.19 -2.73
C PRO A 130 8.02 -18.01 -2.25
N GLU A 131 7.51 -17.23 -1.30
CA GLU A 131 8.17 -16.06 -0.73
C GLU A 131 9.18 -16.40 0.37
N VAL A 132 9.05 -17.57 0.98
CA VAL A 132 9.83 -17.99 2.16
C VAL A 132 10.64 -19.25 1.91
N CYS A 133 10.43 -19.92 0.77
CA CYS A 133 11.19 -21.10 0.38
C CYS A 133 12.66 -20.75 0.13
N LEU A 134 13.56 -21.24 0.99
CA LEU A 134 15.00 -20.99 0.89
C LEU A 134 15.65 -21.69 -0.32
N GLN A 135 15.04 -22.77 -0.81
CA GLN A 135 15.53 -23.52 -1.97
C GLN A 135 15.10 -22.90 -3.30
N ARG A 136 14.19 -21.90 -3.28
CA ARG A 136 13.86 -21.13 -4.47
C ARG A 136 14.84 -19.99 -4.65
N ARG A 137 15.01 -19.58 -5.91
CA ARG A 137 15.77 -18.37 -6.24
C ARG A 137 15.17 -17.17 -5.52
N PHE A 138 15.92 -16.60 -4.58
CA PHE A 138 15.52 -15.39 -3.88
C PHE A 138 15.33 -14.24 -4.87
N ARG A 139 14.08 -13.78 -5.02
CA ARG A 139 13.74 -12.61 -5.83
C ARG A 139 13.78 -11.31 -5.05
N ARG A 140 14.32 -11.30 -3.82
CA ARG A 140 14.35 -10.10 -2.94
C ARG A 140 15.03 -8.92 -3.64
N VAL A 141 16.22 -9.15 -4.21
CA VAL A 141 16.96 -8.11 -4.94
C VAL A 141 16.16 -7.64 -6.15
N ALA A 142 15.64 -8.56 -6.97
CA ALA A 142 14.83 -8.19 -8.14
C ALA A 142 13.57 -7.37 -7.78
N ARG A 143 12.90 -7.71 -6.67
CA ARG A 143 11.73 -6.96 -6.18
C ARG A 143 12.11 -5.59 -5.64
N HIS A 144 13.17 -5.52 -4.86
CA HIS A 144 13.71 -4.27 -4.33
C HIS A 144 14.11 -3.34 -5.47
N GLU A 145 14.88 -3.84 -6.44
CA GLU A 145 15.25 -3.08 -7.63
C GLU A 145 14.01 -2.66 -8.45
N GLY A 146 13.04 -3.55 -8.65
CA GLY A 146 11.80 -3.21 -9.34
C GLY A 146 11.02 -2.08 -8.63
N ALA A 147 10.84 -2.18 -7.31
CA ALA A 147 10.19 -1.16 -6.50
C ALA A 147 10.94 0.18 -6.55
N LYS A 148 12.28 0.14 -6.43
CA LYS A 148 13.15 1.32 -6.52
C LYS A 148 12.96 2.05 -7.85
N HIS A 149 12.98 1.33 -8.97
CA HIS A 149 12.83 1.93 -10.29
C HIS A 149 11.42 2.53 -10.50
N ILE A 150 10.37 1.82 -10.09
CA ILE A 150 8.98 2.31 -10.20
C ILE A 150 8.79 3.57 -9.37
N MET A 151 9.23 3.57 -8.11
CA MET A 151 9.12 4.74 -7.23
C MET A 151 9.96 5.90 -7.73
N GLY A 152 11.18 5.64 -8.20
CA GLY A 152 12.05 6.65 -8.78
C GLY A 152 11.43 7.32 -10.00
N GLN A 153 10.83 6.53 -10.89
CA GLN A 153 10.15 7.05 -12.08
C GLN A 153 8.91 7.87 -11.72
N ALA A 154 8.11 7.42 -10.74
CA ALA A 154 6.96 8.18 -10.26
C ALA A 154 7.38 9.53 -9.66
N LEU A 155 8.42 9.55 -8.82
CA LEU A 155 8.96 10.78 -8.25
C LEU A 155 9.56 11.71 -9.32
N ALA A 156 10.20 11.15 -10.35
CA ALA A 156 10.76 11.92 -11.46
C ALA A 156 9.68 12.52 -12.37
N SER A 157 8.46 11.99 -12.35
CA SER A 157 7.34 12.53 -13.13
C SER A 157 6.79 13.85 -12.57
N THR A 158 7.13 14.20 -11.32
CA THR A 158 6.72 15.47 -10.71
C THR A 158 7.53 16.63 -11.31
N PRO A 159 6.87 17.65 -11.91
CA PRO A 159 7.57 18.81 -12.47
C PRO A 159 8.50 19.49 -11.46
N GLY A 160 9.66 19.95 -11.91
CA GLY A 160 10.67 20.59 -11.05
C GLY A 160 11.40 19.63 -10.11
N THR A 161 11.26 18.31 -10.30
CA THR A 161 11.92 17.29 -9.48
C THR A 161 13.00 16.57 -10.28
N ARG A 162 14.18 16.38 -9.68
CA ARG A 162 15.25 15.53 -10.21
C ARG A 162 15.44 14.35 -9.28
N VAL A 163 15.43 13.14 -9.84
CA VAL A 163 15.63 11.90 -9.07
C VAL A 163 16.94 11.24 -9.49
N ARG A 164 17.70 10.78 -8.51
CA ARG A 164 18.87 9.93 -8.70
C ARG A 164 18.62 8.59 -8.02
N LEU A 165 18.67 7.53 -8.82
CA LEU A 165 18.70 6.16 -8.31
C LEU A 165 20.16 5.76 -8.06
N GLU A 166 20.44 5.07 -6.97
CA GLU A 166 21.80 4.58 -6.69
C GLU A 166 22.24 3.61 -7.81
N PRO A 167 23.35 3.90 -8.53
CA PRO A 167 23.96 2.92 -9.41
C PRO A 167 24.65 1.82 -8.58
N LEU A 168 24.73 0.60 -9.09
CA LEU A 168 25.42 -0.55 -8.47
C LEU A 168 26.97 -0.36 -8.29
N GLY A 169 27.48 0.87 -8.35
CA GLY A 169 28.91 1.20 -8.41
C GLY A 169 29.37 2.14 -7.30
N HIS A 170 30.07 1.55 -6.33
CA HIS A 170 31.24 2.05 -5.58
C HIS A 170 31.29 3.51 -5.06
N GLN A 171 31.42 3.60 -3.73
CA GLN A 171 32.11 4.65 -2.96
C GLN A 171 31.34 5.91 -2.51
N THR A 172 30.14 5.75 -1.98
CA THR A 172 29.68 6.65 -0.90
C THR A 172 29.28 5.84 0.32
N SER A 173 29.79 6.22 1.51
CA SER A 173 29.40 5.59 2.78
C SER A 173 27.92 5.82 3.15
N ARG A 174 27.22 6.64 2.35
CA ARG A 174 25.76 6.77 2.35
C ARG A 174 25.21 5.94 1.19
N ARG A 175 24.54 4.84 1.52
CA ARG A 175 23.75 4.01 0.61
C ARG A 175 22.29 4.37 0.84
N ASN A 176 21.64 4.93 -0.18
CA ASN A 176 20.23 5.27 -0.15
C ASN A 176 19.69 4.97 -1.55
N ASP A 177 18.62 4.20 -1.61
CA ASP A 177 18.06 3.72 -2.87
C ASP A 177 17.61 4.84 -3.83
N ILE A 178 17.03 5.91 -3.29
CA ILE A 178 16.49 7.03 -4.08
C ILE A 178 16.89 8.36 -3.44
N GLN A 179 17.44 9.27 -4.23
CA GLN A 179 17.62 10.66 -3.86
C GLN A 179 16.71 11.55 -4.72
N VAL A 180 16.00 12.46 -4.06
CA VAL A 180 15.10 13.43 -4.68
C VAL A 180 15.62 14.83 -4.42
N PHE A 181 15.71 15.63 -5.49
CA PHE A 181 16.08 17.03 -5.46
C PHE A 181 14.92 17.86 -6.03
N SER A 182 14.39 18.79 -5.24
CA SER A 182 13.46 19.81 -5.72
C SER A 182 14.24 21.00 -6.26
N LEU A 183 14.07 21.28 -7.56
CA LEU A 183 14.74 22.35 -8.27
C LEU A 183 14.03 23.70 -8.12
N LEU A 184 12.75 23.68 -7.73
CA LEU A 184 11.89 24.86 -7.59
C LEU A 184 11.53 25.16 -6.13
N GLY A 185 12.10 24.41 -5.17
CA GLY A 185 11.78 24.49 -3.75
C GLY A 185 10.53 23.67 -3.38
N SER A 186 10.47 23.22 -2.12
CA SER A 186 9.43 22.30 -1.64
C SER A 186 8.02 22.88 -1.69
N GLN A 187 7.88 24.21 -1.60
CA GLN A 187 6.60 24.92 -1.71
C GLN A 187 5.98 24.82 -3.10
N ALA A 188 6.80 24.76 -4.16
CA ALA A 188 6.33 24.71 -5.54
C ALA A 188 6.10 23.27 -6.03
N THR A 189 6.89 22.30 -5.57
CA THR A 189 6.81 20.90 -6.02
C THR A 189 6.04 19.99 -5.07
N GLY A 190 5.75 20.44 -3.85
CA GLY A 190 5.24 19.59 -2.76
C GLY A 190 6.25 18.56 -2.25
N LEU A 191 7.50 18.60 -2.73
CA LEU A 191 8.55 17.64 -2.40
C LEU A 191 9.79 18.38 -1.90
N ALA A 192 10.30 17.98 -0.74
CA ALA A 192 11.59 18.45 -0.23
C ALA A 192 12.75 17.60 -0.78
N ASN A 193 13.96 18.14 -0.68
CA ASN A 193 15.16 17.33 -0.90
C ASN A 193 15.19 16.20 0.13
N ALA A 194 15.24 14.96 -0.34
CA ALA A 194 15.11 13.79 0.52
C ALA A 194 15.92 12.61 -0.03
N GLU A 195 16.37 11.76 0.89
CA GLU A 195 16.98 10.47 0.59
C GLU A 195 16.05 9.39 1.16
N TYR A 196 15.76 8.37 0.37
CA TYR A 196 14.90 7.26 0.72
C TYR A 196 15.69 5.95 0.64
N ASP A 197 15.54 5.14 1.69
CA ASP A 197 16.00 3.76 1.74
C ASP A 197 14.78 2.84 1.72
N LEU A 198 14.81 1.79 0.90
CA LEU A 198 13.66 0.92 0.64
C LEU A 198 13.91 -0.46 1.25
N THR A 199 12.96 -0.88 2.09
CA THR A 199 12.92 -2.26 2.58
C THR A 199 11.67 -2.97 2.04
N VAL A 200 11.88 -4.09 1.34
CA VAL A 200 10.79 -4.95 0.85
C VAL A 200 10.60 -6.13 1.81
N VAL A 201 9.44 -6.19 2.45
CA VAL A 201 9.08 -7.25 3.41
C VAL A 201 7.97 -8.12 2.83
N SER A 202 8.12 -9.44 2.94
CA SER A 202 7.06 -10.39 2.57
C SER A 202 6.04 -10.50 3.69
N LEU A 203 4.75 -10.56 3.32
CA LEU A 203 3.65 -10.80 4.26
C LEU A 203 3.59 -12.23 4.78
N ALA A 204 4.22 -13.17 4.09
CA ALA A 204 4.26 -14.59 4.45
C ALA A 204 5.36 -14.94 5.44
N ASN A 205 6.17 -13.97 5.85
CA ASN A 205 7.31 -14.23 6.72
C ASN A 205 6.80 -14.62 8.12
N LYS A 206 6.98 -15.89 8.47
CA LYS A 206 6.82 -16.40 9.85
C LYS A 206 7.79 -15.61 10.76
N MET A 207 7.38 -15.38 11.99
CA MET A 207 8.01 -14.55 13.03
C MET A 207 9.55 -14.72 13.23
N PRO A 208 10.19 -13.77 13.96
CA PRO A 208 11.46 -13.13 13.62
C PRO A 208 12.66 -14.07 13.64
N VAL A 209 13.65 -13.73 12.80
CA VAL A 209 15.03 -14.21 12.96
C VAL A 209 15.42 -14.04 14.44
N PRO A 210 16.02 -15.05 15.11
CA PRO A 210 16.50 -14.88 16.47
C PRO A 210 17.43 -13.67 16.49
N GLN A 211 17.10 -12.68 17.30
CA GLN A 211 17.92 -11.50 17.53
C GLN A 211 19.25 -11.96 18.12
N SER A 212 20.26 -12.14 17.28
CA SER A 212 21.63 -11.88 17.69
C SER A 212 22.03 -10.50 17.17
N SER A 213 22.22 -9.61 18.13
CA SER A 213 22.80 -8.27 18.04
C SER A 213 21.88 -7.08 17.67
N ARG A 214 21.67 -6.26 18.71
CA ARG A 214 21.31 -4.83 18.77
C ARG A 214 19.83 -4.49 18.97
N ILE A 215 19.55 -4.28 20.25
CA ILE A 215 18.38 -3.63 20.85
C ILE A 215 18.21 -2.23 20.23
N TRP A 216 17.03 -1.96 19.68
CA TRP A 216 16.46 -0.62 19.63
C TRP A 216 14.97 -0.74 19.96
N THR A 217 14.58 -0.31 21.15
CA THR A 217 13.19 -0.23 21.58
C THR A 217 12.66 1.18 21.32
N PRO A 218 11.60 1.37 20.51
CA PRO A 218 10.82 2.58 20.56
C PRO A 218 9.70 2.41 21.60
N THR A 219 9.80 3.13 22.70
CA THR A 219 8.70 3.37 23.64
C THR A 219 7.64 4.24 22.96
N HIS A 220 6.49 3.66 22.60
CA HIS A 220 5.16 4.28 22.70
C HIS A 220 4.07 3.18 22.58
N PRO A 221 3.06 3.15 23.47
CA PRO A 221 1.99 2.17 23.43
C PRO A 221 0.83 2.68 22.58
N GLY A 222 0.36 1.88 21.62
CA GLY A 222 -0.92 2.14 20.94
C GLY A 222 -0.95 1.73 19.47
N TRP A 223 -1.62 0.60 19.20
CA TRP A 223 -2.11 0.13 17.91
C TRP A 223 -1.10 -0.45 16.90
N SER A 224 -1.00 -1.78 16.91
CA SER A 224 -0.41 -2.59 15.83
C SER A 224 -1.46 -2.83 14.74
N ALA A 225 -1.55 -1.92 13.77
CA ALA A 225 -2.10 -2.23 12.45
C ALA A 225 -0.93 -2.60 11.53
N SER A 226 -0.68 -3.89 11.37
CA SER A 226 0.29 -4.38 10.37
C SER A 226 -0.33 -4.29 8.98
N THR A 227 -0.37 -3.07 8.43
CA THR A 227 -0.54 -2.82 7.01
C THR A 227 0.73 -3.31 6.28
N SER A 228 0.62 -3.74 5.03
CA SER A 228 1.77 -3.86 4.13
C SER A 228 2.42 -2.49 4.01
N THR A 229 3.39 -2.21 4.87
CA THR A 229 4.10 -0.94 4.87
C THR A 229 5.39 -1.17 4.09
N LEU A 230 5.50 -0.58 2.90
CA LEU A 230 6.79 -0.12 2.40
C LEU A 230 7.27 0.87 3.45
N LEU A 231 8.18 0.44 4.33
CA LEU A 231 8.74 1.35 5.32
C LEU A 231 9.69 2.28 4.57
N LEU A 232 9.19 3.49 4.25
CA LEU A 232 10.03 4.60 3.84
C LEU A 232 10.56 5.26 5.10
N THR A 233 11.80 4.96 5.45
CA THR A 233 12.55 5.75 6.42
C THR A 233 13.01 7.02 5.73
N THR A 234 12.45 8.16 6.13
CA THR A 234 12.92 9.48 5.70
C THR A 234 13.94 10.00 6.71
N ARG A 235 15.09 10.46 6.23
CA ARG A 235 16.08 11.16 7.07
C ARG A 235 16.20 12.59 6.56
N SER A 236 15.53 13.52 7.23
CA SER A 236 15.67 14.95 6.93
C SER A 236 16.94 15.49 7.57
N GLY A 237 17.95 15.79 6.74
CA GLY A 237 19.10 16.56 7.17
C GLY A 237 18.80 18.05 7.04
N THR A 238 18.48 18.74 8.14
CA THR A 238 18.54 20.20 8.17
C THR A 238 20.00 20.62 8.17
N ALA A 239 20.45 21.23 7.07
CA ALA A 239 21.74 21.90 7.04
C ALA A 239 21.65 23.17 7.90
N HIS A 240 22.24 23.14 9.09
CA HIS A 240 22.50 24.35 9.85
C HIS A 240 23.70 25.07 9.23
N THR A 241 23.45 26.29 8.78
CA THR A 241 24.42 27.29 8.34
C THR A 241 25.50 27.46 9.40
N ALA A 242 26.76 27.33 9.00
CA ALA A 242 27.90 27.56 9.87
C ALA A 242 28.04 29.06 10.16
N THR A 243 27.83 29.46 11.42
CA THR A 243 28.23 30.77 11.93
C THR A 243 29.53 30.59 12.71
N SER A 244 30.61 31.18 12.20
CA SER A 244 31.93 31.21 12.82
C SER A 244 31.90 32.00 14.14
N PRO A 245 32.50 31.51 15.24
CA PRO A 245 32.73 32.33 16.41
C PRO A 245 34.08 33.07 16.32
N SER A 246 34.00 34.39 16.40
CA SER A 246 35.08 35.34 16.63
C SER A 246 35.82 35.06 17.93
N THR A 247 37.15 35.07 17.87
CA THR A 247 38.08 35.01 19.01
C THR A 247 38.06 36.32 19.83
N PRO A 248 38.13 36.26 21.17
CA PRO A 248 38.60 37.38 21.97
C PRO A 248 40.05 37.20 22.41
N SER A 249 40.74 38.33 22.39
CA SER A 249 42.15 38.58 22.67
C SER A 249 42.57 38.36 24.12
N SER A 250 43.79 37.86 24.31
CA SER A 250 44.59 38.12 25.50
C SER A 250 46.07 38.31 25.11
N SER A 251 46.54 39.55 25.18
CA SER A 251 47.97 39.89 25.37
C SER A 251 48.21 40.08 26.87
N PRO A 252 49.45 39.91 27.38
CA PRO A 252 50.36 41.06 27.39
C PRO A 252 51.89 40.78 27.26
N TRP A 253 52.60 41.73 26.62
CA TRP A 253 53.88 42.42 26.99
C TRP A 253 55.11 41.56 27.43
N VAL A 254 56.30 41.54 26.80
CA VAL A 254 57.44 42.51 26.66
C VAL A 254 58.70 41.60 26.50
N ALA A 255 59.78 41.82 25.76
CA ALA A 255 60.45 42.98 25.16
C ALA A 255 60.98 42.61 23.75
#